data_AF-A0A0F6P8F3-F1
#
_entry.id   AF-A0A0F6P8F3-F1
#
_cell.length_a   1.000
_cell.length_b   1.000
_cell.length_c   1.000
_cell.angle_alpha   90.00
_cell.angle_beta   90.00
_cell.angle_gamma   90.00
#
_symmetry.space_group_name_H-M   'P 1'
#
loop_
_entity.id
_entity.type
_entity.pdbx_description
1 polymer ?
#
loop_
_entity_poly.entity_id
_entity_poly.type
_entity_poly.pdbx_seq_one_letter_code
_entity_poly.pdbx_strand_id
1 'polypeptide(L)'
;THDLLLEVCMAAKYEGNSIETHYTKHEQTNPDSQLCTVLARSFADIGDIVRGRDLFYGNTQEKEKREDLEKNLKEIFGNIYNNLVEKKEEAKDYYKDEDDKDPNFYKLREDWWEANRKEVWKAITCSAPRDAEYFIKTACGTGTRTQGRCRCEGAKDDDQVPTYFDYVPQYLRWFEEWAEDFCRLRKHKLKDAKNKCRGDHDGDKYCSGNGFDCKETVRGNEHFVEKDCHDCSYSCSPFVKWLDNQKLEFLKQKKKYTKEITRGGGSKKRGARASDDNGYESKFYKKMKKKKKYVKVVEFLDLLSKETTCKDQPQVGNEKASPVDFTKQANTTFSRTEICEPCPWCGTEEEDGKWKAKQGNCGKEKKYDKYYITEIPVLTPEKGKFGIYQKYKTFCNSETGAANGGKGGSDGGGGVGKSVAAKGGGGKGGKSATGGVSQIKTWECYYDKNKESGQSNDNCVQGTWDTFTQGKQTV
;
A
#
# COMPACT_ATOMS: atom_id res chain seq x y z
N THR A 1 -7.77 -36.34 -16.63
CA THR A 1 -6.48 -35.60 -16.69
C THR A 1 -6.39 -34.73 -17.92
N HIS A 2 -6.55 -35.26 -19.14
CA HIS A 2 -6.47 -34.46 -20.38
C HIS A 2 -7.51 -33.33 -20.43
N ASP A 3 -8.74 -33.58 -19.99
CA ASP A 3 -9.79 -32.55 -19.98
C ASP A 3 -9.44 -31.37 -19.05
N LEU A 4 -8.91 -31.66 -17.85
CA LEU A 4 -8.43 -30.61 -16.93
C LEU A 4 -7.30 -29.80 -17.57
N LEU A 5 -6.36 -30.47 -18.26
CA LEU A 5 -5.26 -29.77 -18.94
C LEU A 5 -5.78 -28.84 -20.03
N LEU A 6 -6.75 -29.30 -20.82
CA LEU A 6 -7.39 -28.50 -21.86
C LEU A 6 -8.01 -27.23 -21.28
N GLU A 7 -8.82 -27.36 -20.22
CA GLU A 7 -9.49 -26.23 -19.57
C GLU A 7 -8.48 -25.23 -18.97
N VAL A 8 -7.44 -25.73 -18.28
CA VAL A 8 -6.39 -24.87 -17.70
C VAL A 8 -5.60 -24.17 -18.81
N CYS A 9 -5.26 -24.85 -19.90
CA CYS A 9 -4.59 -24.22 -21.05
C CYS A 9 -5.49 -23.20 -21.73
N MET A 10 -6.79 -23.45 -21.84
CA MET A 10 -7.74 -22.49 -22.40
C MET A 10 -7.80 -21.22 -21.54
N ALA A 11 -7.93 -21.37 -20.22
CA ALA A 11 -7.91 -20.24 -19.28
C ALA A 11 -6.59 -19.46 -19.39
N ALA A 12 -5.46 -20.16 -19.39
CA ALA A 12 -4.13 -19.57 -19.54
C ALA A 12 -3.98 -18.78 -20.85
N LYS A 13 -4.48 -19.31 -21.97
CA LYS A 13 -4.48 -18.63 -23.26
C LYS A 13 -5.29 -17.33 -23.23
N TYR A 14 -6.48 -17.35 -22.64
CA TYR A 14 -7.32 -16.14 -22.52
C TYR A 14 -6.70 -15.11 -21.59
N GLU A 15 -6.13 -15.53 -20.46
CA GLU A 15 -5.42 -14.66 -19.53
C GLU A 15 -4.22 -13.98 -20.21
N GLY A 16 -3.38 -14.76 -20.90
CA GLY A 16 -2.23 -14.23 -21.63
C GLY A 16 -2.60 -13.20 -22.69
N ASN A 17 -3.67 -13.47 -23.45
CA ASN A 17 -4.19 -12.53 -24.45
C ASN A 17 -4.75 -11.23 -23.82
N SER A 18 -5.47 -11.36 -22.71
CA SER A 18 -5.99 -10.22 -21.94
C SER A 18 -4.85 -9.32 -21.46
N ILE A 19 -3.82 -9.92 -20.86
CA ILE A 19 -2.63 -9.22 -20.39
C ILE A 19 -1.96 -8.51 -21.55
N GLU A 20 -1.65 -9.19 -22.65
CA GLU A 20 -0.97 -8.58 -23.81
C GLU A 20 -1.77 -7.40 -24.38
N THR A 21 -3.08 -7.58 -24.56
CA THR A 21 -3.95 -6.55 -25.14
C THR A 21 -3.95 -5.26 -24.30
N HIS A 22 -3.97 -5.38 -22.97
CA HIS A 22 -3.90 -4.23 -22.08
C HIS A 22 -2.47 -3.72 -21.89
N TYR A 23 -1.49 -4.62 -21.91
CA TYR A 23 -0.08 -4.32 -21.74
C TYR A 23 0.46 -3.46 -22.90
N THR A 24 0.06 -3.70 -24.15
CA THR A 24 0.49 -2.86 -25.29
C THR A 24 0.17 -1.38 -25.10
N LYS A 25 -0.97 -1.05 -24.47
CA LYS A 25 -1.31 0.34 -24.10
C LYS A 25 -0.51 0.83 -22.89
N HIS A 26 -0.25 -0.07 -21.94
CA HIS A 26 0.52 0.22 -20.74
C HIS A 26 1.99 0.52 -21.07
N GLU A 27 2.62 -0.25 -21.95
CA GLU A 27 4.01 -0.12 -22.38
C GLU A 27 4.31 1.27 -22.97
N GLN A 28 3.39 1.83 -23.76
CA GLN A 28 3.52 3.19 -24.33
C GLN A 28 3.74 4.27 -23.26
N THR A 29 3.23 4.07 -22.05
CA THR A 29 3.39 4.99 -20.91
C THR A 29 4.36 4.47 -19.85
N ASN A 30 4.87 3.24 -20.01
CA ASN A 30 5.71 2.53 -19.06
C ASN A 30 6.76 1.67 -19.80
N PRO A 31 7.77 2.29 -20.43
CA PRO A 31 8.77 1.57 -21.23
C PRO A 31 9.62 0.59 -20.39
N ASP A 32 9.63 0.75 -19.07
CA ASP A 32 10.35 -0.10 -18.13
C ASP A 32 9.57 -1.39 -17.77
N SER A 33 8.28 -1.48 -18.12
CA SER A 33 7.45 -2.64 -17.80
C SER A 33 7.83 -3.84 -18.68
N GLN A 34 7.71 -5.07 -18.17
CA GLN A 34 8.15 -6.27 -18.88
C GLN A 34 7.02 -7.32 -18.97
N LEU A 35 6.49 -7.51 -20.19
CA LEU A 35 5.37 -8.42 -20.46
C LEU A 35 5.60 -9.82 -19.90
N CYS A 36 6.78 -10.38 -20.14
CA CYS A 36 7.11 -11.74 -19.69
C CYS A 36 7.10 -11.88 -18.17
N THR A 37 7.39 -10.80 -17.42
CA THR A 37 7.31 -10.79 -15.94
C THR A 37 5.85 -10.81 -15.47
N VAL A 38 4.98 -10.03 -16.12
CA VAL A 38 3.53 -10.04 -15.82
C VAL A 38 2.91 -11.40 -16.16
N LEU A 39 3.27 -11.99 -17.30
CA LEU A 39 2.83 -13.35 -17.66
C LEU A 39 3.33 -14.40 -16.65
N ALA A 40 4.56 -14.26 -16.13
CA ALA A 40 5.09 -15.14 -15.09
C ALA A 40 4.34 -15.03 -13.76
N ARG A 41 3.84 -13.83 -13.40
CA ARG A 41 2.98 -13.60 -12.22
C ARG A 41 1.65 -14.34 -12.36
N SER A 42 0.92 -14.11 -13.47
CA SER A 42 -0.35 -14.80 -13.72
C SER A 42 -0.19 -16.30 -13.84
N PHE A 43 0.88 -16.79 -14.48
CA PHE A 43 1.19 -18.21 -14.53
C PHE A 43 1.35 -18.84 -13.15
N ALA A 44 2.07 -18.17 -12.25
CA ALA A 44 2.26 -18.63 -10.88
C ALA A 44 0.96 -18.64 -10.07
N ASP A 45 0.09 -17.63 -10.27
CA ASP A 45 -1.22 -17.56 -9.62
C ASP A 45 -2.20 -18.63 -10.15
N ILE A 46 -2.22 -18.89 -11.46
CA ILE A 46 -2.95 -20.05 -12.03
C ILE A 46 -2.45 -21.35 -11.39
N GLY A 47 -1.14 -21.51 -11.24
CA GLY A 47 -0.55 -22.67 -10.58
C GLY A 47 -1.02 -22.81 -9.13
N ASP A 48 -1.08 -21.73 -8.38
CA ASP A 48 -1.60 -21.76 -7.00
C ASP A 48 -3.11 -22.01 -6.93
N ILE A 49 -3.91 -21.55 -7.89
CA ILE A 49 -5.33 -21.90 -7.99
C ILE A 49 -5.49 -23.40 -8.21
N VAL A 50 -4.80 -23.97 -9.20
CA VAL A 50 -4.88 -25.42 -9.51
C VAL A 50 -4.45 -26.25 -8.30
N ARG A 51 -3.39 -25.83 -7.60
CA ARG A 51 -2.83 -26.52 -6.42
C ARG A 51 -3.63 -26.31 -5.13
N GLY A 52 -4.66 -25.46 -5.14
CA GLY A 52 -5.47 -25.16 -3.96
C GLY A 52 -4.74 -24.31 -2.90
N ARG A 53 -3.83 -23.45 -3.35
CA ARG A 53 -2.95 -22.61 -2.51
C ARG A 53 -3.20 -21.11 -2.64
N ASP A 54 -4.01 -20.72 -3.62
CA ASP A 54 -4.33 -19.33 -3.85
C ASP A 54 -4.94 -18.67 -2.59
N LEU A 55 -4.40 -17.50 -2.25
CA LEU A 55 -4.74 -16.73 -1.05
C LEU A 55 -5.87 -15.74 -1.29
N PHE A 56 -6.33 -15.57 -2.54
CA PHE A 56 -7.32 -14.54 -2.86
C PHE A 56 -8.69 -14.97 -2.36
N TYR A 57 -9.28 -14.20 -1.43
CA TYR A 57 -10.64 -14.46 -0.92
C TYR A 57 -11.70 -13.58 -1.59
N GLY A 58 -11.30 -12.51 -2.28
CA GLY A 58 -12.19 -11.59 -2.97
C GLY A 58 -13.23 -10.90 -2.10
N ASN A 59 -14.17 -10.22 -2.77
CA ASN A 59 -15.43 -9.78 -2.18
C ASN A 59 -16.41 -10.96 -2.01
N THR A 60 -17.60 -10.73 -1.43
CA THR A 60 -18.58 -11.81 -1.16
C THR A 60 -18.93 -12.63 -2.41
N GLN A 61 -19.11 -12.00 -3.57
CA GLN A 61 -19.47 -12.69 -4.81
C GLN A 61 -18.29 -13.48 -5.39
N GLU A 62 -17.09 -12.91 -5.34
CA GLU A 62 -15.86 -13.59 -5.77
C GLU A 62 -15.54 -14.79 -4.88
N LYS A 63 -15.82 -14.66 -3.57
CA LYS A 63 -15.65 -15.71 -2.60
C LYS A 63 -16.51 -16.94 -2.95
N GLU A 64 -17.79 -16.72 -3.27
CA GLU A 64 -18.72 -17.80 -3.67
C GLU A 64 -18.22 -18.52 -4.92
N LYS A 65 -17.87 -17.76 -5.97
CA LYS A 65 -17.34 -18.34 -7.22
C LYS A 65 -16.05 -19.14 -7.00
N ARG A 66 -15.19 -18.69 -6.10
CA ARG A 66 -13.96 -19.40 -5.76
C ARG A 66 -14.23 -20.67 -4.94
N GLU A 67 -15.21 -20.65 -4.04
CA GLU A 67 -15.64 -21.85 -3.32
C GLU A 67 -16.20 -22.90 -4.29
N ASP A 68 -16.98 -22.48 -5.29
CA ASP A 68 -17.46 -23.35 -6.37
C ASP A 68 -16.29 -23.89 -7.21
N LEU A 69 -15.33 -23.05 -7.59
CA LEU A 69 -14.14 -23.46 -8.33
C LEU A 69 -13.32 -24.50 -7.56
N GLU A 70 -13.05 -24.27 -6.27
CA GLU A 70 -12.28 -25.20 -5.44
C GLU A 70 -13.03 -26.51 -5.23
N LYS A 71 -14.36 -26.47 -5.09
CA LYS A 71 -15.20 -27.67 -5.04
C LYS A 71 -15.09 -28.48 -6.34
N ASN A 72 -15.17 -27.83 -7.49
CA ASN A 72 -15.06 -28.48 -8.79
C ASN A 72 -13.65 -29.07 -8.99
N LEU A 73 -12.59 -28.36 -8.61
CA LEU A 73 -11.22 -28.87 -8.67
C LEU A 73 -11.07 -30.11 -7.77
N LYS A 74 -11.60 -30.09 -6.54
CA LYS A 74 -11.61 -31.27 -5.65
C LYS A 74 -12.28 -32.48 -6.30
N GLU A 75 -13.43 -32.28 -6.91
CA GLU A 75 -14.17 -33.35 -7.60
C GLU A 75 -13.38 -33.90 -8.78
N ILE A 76 -12.82 -33.03 -9.62
CA ILE A 76 -11.98 -33.42 -10.77
C ILE A 76 -10.76 -34.21 -10.30
N PHE A 77 -10.05 -33.74 -9.26
CA PHE A 77 -8.89 -34.44 -8.73
C PHE A 77 -9.25 -35.77 -8.04
N GLY A 78 -10.44 -35.85 -7.41
CA GLY A 78 -10.97 -37.12 -6.91
C GLY A 78 -11.21 -38.13 -8.03
N ASN A 79 -11.78 -37.69 -9.16
CA ASN A 79 -11.95 -38.53 -10.33
C ASN A 79 -10.61 -38.94 -10.95
N ILE A 80 -9.63 -38.04 -11.03
CA ILE A 80 -8.26 -38.36 -11.49
C ILE A 80 -7.62 -39.41 -10.57
N TYR A 81 -7.73 -39.23 -9.26
CA TYR A 81 -7.19 -40.16 -8.27
C TYR A 81 -7.81 -41.56 -8.41
N ASN A 82 -9.14 -41.66 -8.47
CA ASN A 82 -9.84 -42.94 -8.62
C ASN A 82 -9.41 -43.68 -9.89
N ASN A 83 -9.39 -42.98 -11.03
CA ASN A 83 -8.93 -43.55 -12.31
C ASN A 83 -7.45 -43.96 -12.28
N LEU A 84 -6.61 -43.25 -11.52
CA LEU A 84 -5.19 -43.57 -11.40
C LEU A 84 -4.99 -44.82 -10.54
N VAL A 85 -5.69 -44.92 -9.42
CA VAL A 85 -5.64 -46.08 -8.51
C VAL A 85 -6.18 -47.34 -9.18
N GLU A 86 -7.25 -47.23 -9.97
CA GLU A 86 -7.78 -48.36 -10.75
C GLU A 86 -6.74 -48.92 -11.74
N LYS A 87 -5.88 -48.06 -12.30
CA LYS A 87 -4.83 -48.46 -13.24
C LYS A 87 -3.52 -48.88 -12.59
N LYS A 88 -3.23 -48.33 -11.40
CA LYS A 88 -1.98 -48.52 -10.64
C LYS A 88 -2.28 -48.43 -9.15
N GLU A 89 -2.45 -49.58 -8.50
CA GLU A 89 -2.80 -49.63 -7.08
C GLU A 89 -1.76 -48.92 -6.19
N GLU A 90 -0.48 -48.91 -6.59
CA GLU A 90 0.60 -48.25 -5.83
C GLU A 90 0.39 -46.73 -5.70
N ALA A 91 -0.42 -46.13 -6.58
CA ALA A 91 -0.79 -44.72 -6.49
C ALA A 91 -1.59 -44.41 -5.21
N LYS A 92 -2.31 -45.40 -4.66
CA LYS A 92 -3.07 -45.27 -3.42
C LYS A 92 -2.14 -44.94 -2.24
N ASP A 93 -1.04 -45.68 -2.11
CA ASP A 93 -0.06 -45.45 -1.04
C ASP A 93 0.75 -44.19 -1.29
N TYR A 94 1.07 -43.89 -2.54
CA TYR A 94 1.85 -42.71 -2.89
C TYR A 94 1.09 -41.39 -2.63
N TYR A 95 -0.19 -41.33 -2.98
CA TYR A 95 -1.04 -40.13 -2.81
C TYR A 95 -1.93 -40.18 -1.58
N LYS A 96 -1.71 -41.14 -0.68
CA LYS A 96 -2.43 -41.24 0.59
C LYS A 96 -2.33 -39.91 1.35
N ASP A 97 -3.48 -39.33 1.69
CA ASP A 97 -3.56 -38.19 2.58
C ASP A 97 -3.68 -38.71 4.02
N GLU A 98 -3.02 -38.07 4.99
CA GLU A 98 -3.14 -38.50 6.40
C GLU A 98 -4.51 -38.13 6.98
N ASP A 99 -5.17 -37.12 6.40
CA ASP A 99 -6.50 -36.65 6.78
C ASP A 99 -7.57 -37.18 5.80
N ASP A 100 -7.94 -38.46 5.95
CA ASP A 100 -8.93 -39.20 5.12
C ASP A 100 -10.38 -38.63 5.12
N LYS A 101 -10.65 -37.52 5.82
CA LYS A 101 -12.02 -36.99 6.00
C LYS A 101 -12.48 -36.02 4.89
N ASP A 102 -11.56 -35.36 4.20
CA ASP A 102 -11.81 -34.45 3.06
C ASP A 102 -10.51 -34.35 2.24
N PRO A 103 -10.21 -35.34 1.37
CA PRO A 103 -8.95 -35.38 0.64
C PRO A 103 -8.87 -34.18 -0.30
N ASN A 104 -7.90 -33.29 -0.07
CA ASN A 104 -7.67 -32.18 -1.00
C ASN A 104 -6.69 -32.56 -2.12
N PHE A 105 -6.14 -33.77 -2.06
CA PHE A 105 -5.23 -34.32 -3.06
C PHE A 105 -4.00 -33.43 -3.29
N TYR A 106 -3.53 -32.69 -2.27
CA TYR A 106 -2.48 -31.67 -2.45
C TYR A 106 -1.26 -32.21 -3.20
N LYS A 107 -0.77 -33.40 -2.81
CA LYS A 107 0.37 -34.04 -3.47
C LYS A 107 0.09 -34.36 -4.95
N LEU A 108 -1.09 -34.89 -5.26
CA LEU A 108 -1.52 -35.15 -6.65
C LEU A 108 -1.67 -33.87 -7.46
N ARG A 109 -2.19 -32.78 -6.85
CA ARG A 109 -2.30 -31.47 -7.51
C ARG A 109 -0.93 -30.86 -7.79
N GLU A 110 0.04 -30.97 -6.88
CA GLU A 110 1.43 -30.55 -7.10
C GLU A 110 2.05 -31.32 -8.27
N ASP A 111 1.97 -32.66 -8.24
CA ASP A 111 2.57 -33.51 -9.27
C ASP A 111 1.90 -33.32 -10.63
N TRP A 112 0.58 -33.06 -10.63
CA TRP A 112 -0.15 -32.69 -11.84
C TRP A 112 0.34 -31.34 -12.39
N TRP A 113 0.53 -30.32 -11.53
CA TRP A 113 1.07 -29.04 -11.99
C TRP A 113 2.47 -29.22 -12.58
N GLU A 114 3.37 -29.91 -11.89
CA GLU A 114 4.72 -30.20 -12.38
C GLU A 114 4.71 -30.88 -13.77
N ALA A 115 3.87 -31.89 -13.95
CA ALA A 115 3.78 -32.63 -15.19
C ALA A 115 3.24 -31.79 -16.37
N ASN A 116 2.50 -30.72 -16.09
CA ASN A 116 1.73 -29.97 -17.11
C ASN A 116 2.11 -28.50 -17.25
N ARG A 117 2.89 -27.92 -16.32
CA ARG A 117 3.21 -26.48 -16.26
C ARG A 117 3.82 -25.95 -17.56
N LYS A 118 4.53 -26.80 -18.31
CA LYS A 118 5.08 -26.48 -19.64
C LYS A 118 3.98 -26.13 -20.66
N GLU A 119 2.96 -26.97 -20.77
CA GLU A 119 1.87 -26.75 -21.73
C GLU A 119 1.04 -25.52 -21.34
N VAL A 120 0.86 -25.30 -20.03
CA VAL A 120 0.21 -24.09 -19.50
C VAL A 120 1.04 -22.85 -19.83
N TRP A 121 2.37 -22.89 -19.68
CA TRP A 121 3.26 -21.78 -20.06
C TRP A 121 3.19 -21.48 -21.56
N LYS A 122 3.17 -22.52 -22.40
CA LYS A 122 3.00 -22.39 -23.85
C LYS A 122 1.67 -21.74 -24.21
N ALA A 123 0.60 -22.06 -23.48
CA ALA A 123 -0.71 -21.48 -23.68
C ALA A 123 -0.78 -19.99 -23.27
N ILE A 124 -0.30 -19.63 -22.08
CA ILE A 124 -0.32 -18.22 -21.60
C ILE A 124 0.59 -17.31 -22.43
N THR A 125 1.68 -17.84 -22.96
CA THR A 125 2.58 -17.08 -23.84
C THR A 125 2.23 -17.24 -25.32
N CYS A 126 1.05 -17.79 -25.66
CA CYS A 126 0.70 -18.07 -27.05
C CYS A 126 0.63 -16.80 -27.89
N SER A 127 0.11 -15.70 -27.34
CA SER A 127 -0.06 -14.45 -28.06
C SER A 127 1.13 -13.50 -27.97
N ALA A 128 2.03 -13.69 -26.99
CA ALA A 128 3.16 -12.78 -26.75
C ALA A 128 4.05 -12.54 -28.00
N PRO A 129 4.66 -11.34 -28.15
CA PRO A 129 5.56 -11.02 -29.26
C PRO A 129 6.78 -11.95 -29.33
N ARG A 130 7.30 -12.21 -30.53
CA ARG A 130 8.43 -13.15 -30.71
C ARG A 130 9.72 -12.67 -30.04
N ASP A 131 9.93 -11.37 -30.01
CA ASP A 131 11.06 -10.67 -29.41
C ASP A 131 10.84 -10.33 -27.93
N ALA A 132 9.72 -10.74 -27.32
CA ALA A 132 9.49 -10.56 -25.90
C ALA A 132 10.48 -11.41 -25.07
N GLU A 133 11.29 -10.72 -24.25
CA GLU A 133 12.33 -11.34 -23.42
C GLU A 133 11.97 -11.36 -21.93
N TYR A 134 12.26 -12.46 -21.25
CA TYR A 134 12.21 -12.52 -19.79
C TYR A 134 13.41 -11.79 -19.18
N PHE A 135 13.18 -11.12 -18.06
CA PHE A 135 14.14 -10.18 -17.47
C PHE A 135 15.46 -10.81 -17.05
N ILE A 136 15.43 -12.09 -16.68
CA ILE A 136 16.63 -12.87 -16.40
C ILE A 136 17.25 -13.28 -17.75
N LYS A 137 18.29 -12.57 -18.17
CA LYS A 137 18.98 -12.80 -19.46
C LYS A 137 19.63 -14.19 -19.62
N THR A 138 19.72 -14.96 -18.54
CA THR A 138 20.25 -16.32 -18.50
C THR A 138 19.21 -17.31 -17.97
N ALA A 139 17.92 -17.01 -18.20
CA ALA A 139 16.81 -17.79 -17.65
C ALA A 139 16.72 -19.21 -18.22
N CYS A 140 17.15 -19.39 -19.46
CA CYS A 140 17.17 -20.69 -20.11
C CYS A 140 18.30 -21.54 -19.53
N GLY A 141 18.11 -22.85 -19.40
CA GLY A 141 19.09 -23.82 -18.94
C GLY A 141 20.36 -23.90 -19.79
N THR A 142 20.34 -23.38 -21.02
CA THR A 142 21.52 -23.12 -21.87
C THR A 142 22.35 -21.90 -21.43
N GLY A 143 21.87 -21.13 -20.45
CA GLY A 143 22.44 -19.84 -20.05
C GLY A 143 22.11 -18.69 -20.99
N THR A 144 21.18 -18.88 -21.93
CA THR A 144 20.75 -17.85 -22.88
C THR A 144 19.50 -17.11 -22.41
N ARG A 145 19.22 -15.99 -23.08
CA ARG A 145 17.94 -15.28 -22.97
C ARG A 145 16.83 -16.09 -23.63
N THR A 146 15.60 -15.79 -23.25
CA THR A 146 14.42 -16.27 -23.98
C THR A 146 14.43 -15.72 -25.40
N GLN A 147 14.12 -16.58 -26.36
CA GLN A 147 13.95 -16.26 -27.77
C GLN A 147 12.61 -16.91 -28.15
N GLY A 148 11.63 -16.13 -28.62
CA GLY A 148 10.33 -16.67 -29.03
C GLY A 148 9.25 -16.64 -27.95
N ARG A 149 8.62 -15.47 -27.77
CA ARG A 149 7.38 -15.32 -26.98
C ARG A 149 7.58 -15.65 -25.50
N CYS A 150 8.58 -15.08 -24.86
CA CYS A 150 8.92 -15.39 -23.46
C CYS A 150 9.25 -16.87 -23.21
N ARG A 151 9.78 -17.60 -24.20
CA ARG A 151 10.19 -19.02 -24.08
C ARG A 151 11.66 -19.18 -24.43
N CYS A 152 12.20 -20.36 -24.16
CA CYS A 152 13.56 -20.73 -24.54
C CYS A 152 13.53 -21.53 -25.86
N GLU A 153 13.47 -20.84 -27.02
CA GLU A 153 13.58 -21.49 -28.33
C GLU A 153 14.87 -22.32 -28.44
N GLY A 154 14.77 -23.53 -29.00
CA GLY A 154 15.90 -24.45 -29.18
C GLY A 154 16.39 -25.14 -27.90
N ALA A 155 15.85 -24.80 -26.73
CA ALA A 155 16.10 -25.56 -25.51
C ALA A 155 15.37 -26.91 -25.53
N LYS A 156 15.89 -27.90 -24.80
CA LYS A 156 15.23 -29.20 -24.63
C LYS A 156 13.79 -28.99 -24.12
N ASP A 157 12.96 -30.00 -24.35
CA ASP A 157 11.54 -29.94 -24.03
C ASP A 157 11.23 -29.57 -22.57
N ASP A 158 12.13 -29.84 -21.63
CA ASP A 158 12.03 -29.57 -20.20
C ASP A 158 12.41 -28.13 -19.78
N ASP A 159 12.95 -27.32 -20.70
CA ASP A 159 13.55 -26.00 -20.40
C ASP A 159 12.81 -24.83 -21.10
N GLN A 160 11.57 -25.06 -21.54
CA GLN A 160 10.75 -24.06 -22.23
C GLN A 160 10.17 -22.97 -21.30
N VAL A 161 10.12 -23.23 -19.98
CA VAL A 161 9.58 -22.30 -18.98
C VAL A 161 10.73 -21.57 -18.30
N PRO A 162 10.99 -20.28 -18.62
CA PRO A 162 12.16 -19.54 -18.12
C PRO A 162 12.03 -19.09 -16.65
N THR A 163 10.94 -19.46 -15.98
CA THR A 163 10.59 -18.97 -14.65
C THR A 163 10.34 -20.11 -13.67
N TYR A 164 10.69 -19.85 -12.41
CA TYR A 164 10.37 -20.70 -11.25
C TYR A 164 9.48 -19.95 -10.26
N PHE A 165 8.81 -18.89 -10.71
CA PHE A 165 8.00 -18.02 -9.87
C PHE A 165 6.80 -18.78 -9.26
N ASP A 166 6.29 -19.79 -9.95
CA ASP A 166 5.29 -20.74 -9.46
C ASP A 166 5.74 -21.61 -8.27
N TYR A 167 7.04 -21.61 -7.91
CA TYR A 167 7.54 -22.24 -6.68
C TYR A 167 7.94 -21.22 -5.59
N VAL A 168 7.74 -19.92 -5.84
CA VAL A 168 7.93 -18.87 -4.83
C VAL A 168 6.60 -18.71 -4.08
N PRO A 169 6.56 -18.65 -2.74
CA PRO A 169 5.33 -18.43 -2.00
C PRO A 169 4.54 -17.20 -2.48
N GLN A 170 3.24 -17.35 -2.74
CA GLN A 170 2.39 -16.30 -3.32
C GLN A 170 2.48 -14.95 -2.61
N TYR A 171 2.54 -14.96 -1.27
CA TYR A 171 2.72 -13.76 -0.48
C TYR A 171 3.98 -12.94 -0.87
N LEU A 172 5.11 -13.61 -1.14
CA LEU A 172 6.33 -12.91 -1.56
C LEU A 172 6.19 -12.35 -2.97
N ARG A 173 5.52 -13.07 -3.87
CA ARG A 173 5.24 -12.64 -5.25
C ARG A 173 4.40 -11.38 -5.27
N TRP A 174 3.29 -11.38 -4.53
CA TRP A 174 2.43 -10.20 -4.43
C TRP A 174 3.08 -9.03 -3.69
N PHE A 175 4.01 -9.27 -2.76
CA PHE A 175 4.73 -8.16 -2.11
C PHE A 175 5.79 -7.54 -3.03
N GLU A 176 6.45 -8.35 -3.87
CA GLU A 176 7.33 -7.87 -4.92
C GLU A 176 6.56 -7.08 -5.98
N GLU A 177 5.47 -7.64 -6.52
CA GLU A 177 4.60 -6.96 -7.48
C GLU A 177 4.02 -5.65 -6.92
N TRP A 178 3.55 -5.65 -5.67
CA TRP A 178 3.07 -4.44 -5.00
C TRP A 178 4.14 -3.35 -4.92
N ALA A 179 5.40 -3.72 -4.68
CA ALA A 179 6.49 -2.75 -4.57
C ALA A 179 6.82 -2.13 -5.94
N GLU A 180 6.90 -2.96 -6.99
CA GLU A 180 7.09 -2.50 -8.36
C GLU A 180 5.98 -1.52 -8.78
N ASP A 181 4.72 -1.91 -8.55
CA ASP A 181 3.55 -1.11 -8.89
C ASP A 181 3.48 0.20 -8.09
N PHE A 182 3.82 0.16 -6.80
CA PHE A 182 3.93 1.36 -5.98
C PHE A 182 4.94 2.34 -6.57
N CYS A 183 6.15 1.88 -6.90
CA CYS A 183 7.20 2.71 -7.45
C CYS A 183 6.78 3.32 -8.80
N ARG A 184 6.19 2.52 -9.68
CA ARG A 184 5.67 2.95 -10.99
C ARG A 184 4.58 4.01 -10.85
N LEU A 185 3.55 3.73 -10.06
CA LEU A 185 2.42 4.65 -9.87
C LEU A 185 2.84 5.93 -9.13
N ARG A 186 3.77 5.84 -8.18
CA ARG A 186 4.33 7.01 -7.50
C ARG A 186 5.06 7.92 -8.49
N LYS A 187 5.86 7.36 -9.40
CA LYS A 187 6.58 8.12 -10.46
C LYS A 187 5.59 8.91 -11.33
N HIS A 188 4.50 8.26 -11.78
CA HIS A 188 3.45 8.91 -12.57
C HIS A 188 2.70 10.01 -11.81
N LYS A 189 2.24 9.71 -10.59
CA LYS A 189 1.51 10.69 -9.76
C LYS A 189 2.37 11.90 -9.40
N LEU A 190 3.66 11.67 -9.14
CA LEU A 190 4.61 12.75 -8.87
C LEU A 190 4.87 13.62 -10.10
N LYS A 191 4.95 13.02 -11.29
CA LYS A 191 5.07 13.77 -12.55
C LYS A 191 3.84 14.65 -12.79
N ASP A 192 2.64 14.12 -12.60
CA ASP A 192 1.39 14.90 -12.71
C ASP A 192 1.35 16.07 -11.69
N ALA A 193 1.67 15.79 -10.42
CA ALA A 193 1.72 16.81 -9.38
C ALA A 193 2.74 17.89 -9.72
N LYS A 194 3.92 17.50 -10.20
CA LYS A 194 4.95 18.46 -10.59
C LYS A 194 4.51 19.37 -11.74
N ASN A 195 4.01 18.81 -12.83
CA ASN A 195 3.55 19.59 -13.98
C ASN A 195 2.49 20.62 -13.57
N LYS A 196 1.52 20.21 -12.73
CA LYS A 196 0.43 21.08 -12.26
C LYS A 196 0.87 22.10 -11.21
N CYS A 197 1.85 21.77 -10.38
CA CYS A 197 2.28 22.63 -9.27
C CYS A 197 3.48 23.54 -9.60
N ARG A 198 4.28 23.21 -10.62
CA ARG A 198 5.51 23.93 -10.99
C ARG A 198 5.53 24.41 -12.44
N GLY A 199 4.71 23.85 -13.32
CA GLY A 199 4.70 24.16 -14.75
C GLY A 199 5.69 23.30 -15.55
N ASP A 200 5.84 23.64 -16.83
CA ASP A 200 6.69 22.90 -17.78
C ASP A 200 8.12 23.47 -17.82
N HIS A 201 8.28 24.76 -17.49
CA HIS A 201 9.58 25.44 -17.37
C HIS A 201 9.83 25.96 -15.94
N ASP A 202 11.10 25.99 -15.56
CA ASP A 202 11.54 26.57 -14.29
C ASP A 202 11.08 28.04 -14.25
N GLY A 203 10.42 28.45 -13.17
CA GLY A 203 9.94 29.83 -13.01
C GLY A 203 8.46 30.03 -13.40
N ASP A 204 7.83 29.10 -14.13
CA ASP A 204 6.45 29.24 -14.60
C ASP A 204 5.46 29.40 -13.44
N LYS A 205 5.50 28.47 -12.48
CA LYS A 205 4.53 28.38 -11.38
C LYS A 205 5.20 27.95 -10.09
N TYR A 206 4.68 28.39 -8.96
CA TYR A 206 5.03 27.80 -7.67
C TYR A 206 3.76 27.69 -6.82
N CYS A 207 3.02 26.61 -7.03
CA CYS A 207 1.78 26.35 -6.32
C CYS A 207 1.99 25.46 -5.10
N SER A 208 1.16 25.64 -4.08
CA SER A 208 1.06 24.70 -2.97
C SER A 208 0.04 23.61 -3.25
N GLY A 209 0.18 22.47 -2.56
CA GLY A 209 -0.81 21.38 -2.60
C GLY A 209 -2.20 21.78 -2.09
N ASN A 210 -2.35 22.96 -1.49
CA ASN A 210 -3.64 23.51 -1.05
C ASN A 210 -4.29 24.42 -2.12
N GLY A 211 -3.62 24.65 -3.26
CA GLY A 211 -4.15 25.47 -4.34
C GLY A 211 -3.76 26.94 -4.30
N PHE A 212 -2.78 27.33 -3.48
CA PHE A 212 -2.28 28.71 -3.41
C PHE A 212 -1.02 28.93 -4.26
N ASP A 213 -0.93 30.09 -4.93
CA ASP A 213 0.27 30.60 -5.59
C ASP A 213 1.24 31.18 -4.56
N CYS A 214 2.37 30.50 -4.36
CA CYS A 214 3.38 30.85 -3.37
C CYS A 214 4.32 31.96 -3.80
N LYS A 215 4.20 32.48 -5.03
CA LYS A 215 4.87 33.72 -5.45
C LYS A 215 4.29 34.92 -4.73
N GLU A 216 2.99 34.88 -4.44
CA GLU A 216 2.29 35.96 -3.75
C GLU A 216 1.80 35.58 -2.35
N THR A 217 1.59 34.28 -2.10
CA THR A 217 1.13 33.80 -0.78
C THR A 217 2.24 33.92 0.26
N VAL A 218 1.94 34.65 1.35
CA VAL A 218 2.79 34.76 2.54
C VAL A 218 1.96 34.35 3.74
N ARG A 219 2.09 33.08 4.14
CA ARG A 219 1.31 32.49 5.23
C ARG A 219 1.53 33.20 6.56
N GLY A 220 2.75 33.67 6.83
CA GLY A 220 3.07 34.42 8.04
C GLY A 220 2.31 35.74 8.18
N ASN A 221 1.82 36.29 7.06
CA ASN A 221 1.02 37.51 7.03
C ASN A 221 -0.46 37.24 6.78
N GLU A 222 -0.90 35.98 6.81
CA GLU A 222 -2.28 35.56 6.46
C GLU A 222 -2.70 36.01 5.06
N HIS A 223 -1.73 36.17 4.16
CA HIS A 223 -1.98 36.56 2.78
C HIS A 223 -1.97 35.33 1.89
N PHE A 224 -3.14 34.94 1.38
CA PHE A 224 -3.36 33.74 0.58
C PHE A 224 -3.92 34.11 -0.80
N VAL A 225 -3.31 33.58 -1.84
CA VAL A 225 -3.65 33.88 -3.24
C VAL A 225 -3.79 32.57 -4.00
N GLU A 226 -4.94 32.31 -4.65
CA GLU A 226 -5.24 31.00 -5.27
C GLU A 226 -4.88 30.92 -6.77
N LYS A 227 -5.19 31.95 -7.58
CA LYS A 227 -4.90 32.01 -9.03
C LYS A 227 -5.09 30.65 -9.76
N ASP A 228 -4.17 30.29 -10.66
CA ASP A 228 -4.22 29.08 -11.47
C ASP A 228 -3.61 27.86 -10.76
N CYS A 229 -3.60 27.86 -9.42
CA CYS A 229 -3.00 26.78 -8.62
C CYS A 229 -4.00 25.71 -8.17
N HIS A 230 -5.29 25.83 -8.50
CA HIS A 230 -6.30 24.83 -8.18
C HIS A 230 -5.96 23.43 -8.73
N ASP A 231 -5.35 23.36 -9.92
CA ASP A 231 -4.88 22.09 -10.52
C ASP A 231 -3.85 21.36 -9.65
N CYS A 232 -2.99 22.11 -8.96
CA CYS A 232 -2.03 21.53 -8.02
C CYS A 232 -2.75 20.82 -6.86
N SER A 233 -3.81 21.43 -6.32
CA SER A 233 -4.65 20.81 -5.28
C SER A 233 -5.34 19.54 -5.79
N TYR A 234 -5.89 19.56 -7.01
CA TYR A 234 -6.52 18.40 -7.62
C TYR A 234 -5.57 17.24 -7.89
N SER A 235 -4.28 17.51 -8.12
CA SER A 235 -3.27 16.46 -8.24
C SER A 235 -2.78 15.96 -6.89
N CYS A 236 -2.46 16.88 -5.98
CA CYS A 236 -1.84 16.57 -4.70
C CYS A 236 -2.80 15.88 -3.71
N SER A 237 -4.05 16.31 -3.61
CA SER A 237 -5.02 15.74 -2.67
C SER A 237 -5.25 14.23 -2.85
N PRO A 238 -5.60 13.73 -4.06
CA PRO A 238 -5.73 12.28 -4.28
C PRO A 238 -4.39 11.55 -4.21
N PHE A 239 -3.27 12.19 -4.57
CA PHE A 239 -1.95 11.59 -4.46
C PHE A 239 -1.54 11.34 -3.00
N VAL A 240 -1.71 12.33 -2.12
CA VAL A 240 -1.42 12.20 -0.68
C VAL A 240 -2.32 11.14 -0.04
N LYS A 241 -3.62 11.15 -0.35
CA LYS A 241 -4.55 10.11 0.12
C LYS A 241 -4.16 8.71 -0.33
N TRP A 242 -3.71 8.58 -1.58
CA TRP A 242 -3.20 7.32 -2.11
C TRP A 242 -1.93 6.88 -1.39
N LEU A 243 -0.96 7.77 -1.15
CA LEU A 243 0.27 7.47 -0.40
C LEU A 243 -0.03 6.94 1.02
N ASP A 244 -1.01 7.53 1.71
CA ASP A 244 -1.41 7.08 3.04
C ASP A 244 -2.01 5.66 3.02
N ASN A 245 -2.79 5.33 1.99
CA ASN A 245 -3.31 3.96 1.80
C ASN A 245 -2.17 2.97 1.51
N GLN A 246 -1.25 3.32 0.61
CA GLN A 246 -0.08 2.50 0.27
C GLN A 246 0.80 2.24 1.49
N LYS A 247 0.96 3.25 2.35
CA LYS A 247 1.68 3.13 3.62
C LYS A 247 1.01 2.13 4.57
N LEU A 248 -0.33 2.04 4.59
CA LEU A 248 -1.06 1.06 5.39
C LEU A 248 -0.89 -0.36 4.84
N GLU A 249 -0.98 -0.52 3.52
CA GLU A 249 -0.71 -1.79 2.82
C GLU A 249 0.71 -2.27 3.10
N PHE A 250 1.72 -1.42 2.89
CA PHE A 250 3.12 -1.71 3.19
C PHE A 250 3.33 -2.22 4.62
N LEU A 251 2.71 -1.58 5.61
CA LEU A 251 2.85 -2.00 7.01
C LEU A 251 2.20 -3.37 7.27
N LYS A 252 1.08 -3.68 6.60
CA LYS A 252 0.45 -5.01 6.67
C LYS A 252 1.37 -6.06 6.04
N GLN A 253 1.91 -5.77 4.86
CA GLN A 253 2.87 -6.64 4.17
C GLN A 253 4.11 -6.88 5.05
N LYS A 254 4.76 -5.82 5.56
CA LYS A 254 5.91 -5.93 6.47
C LYS A 254 5.63 -6.80 7.70
N LYS A 255 4.45 -6.65 8.31
CA LYS A 255 4.02 -7.47 9.45
C LYS A 255 3.79 -8.93 9.07
N LYS A 256 3.24 -9.19 7.88
CA LYS A 256 3.04 -10.53 7.34
C LYS A 256 4.40 -11.19 7.05
N TYR A 257 5.36 -10.48 6.45
CA TYR A 257 6.73 -10.97 6.22
C TYR A 257 7.35 -11.54 7.50
N THR A 258 7.35 -10.74 8.56
CA THR A 258 7.91 -11.14 9.85
C THR A 258 7.23 -12.40 10.37
N LYS A 259 5.91 -12.55 10.21
CA LYS A 259 5.18 -13.74 10.65
C LYS A 259 5.52 -14.97 9.84
N GLU A 260 5.60 -14.87 8.52
CA GLU A 260 5.90 -16.01 7.65
C GLU A 260 7.34 -16.50 7.88
N ILE A 261 8.29 -15.57 8.02
CA ILE A 261 9.67 -15.92 8.38
C ILE A 261 9.74 -16.54 9.79
N THR A 262 9.07 -16.00 10.82
CA THR A 262 9.17 -16.58 12.17
C THR A 262 8.49 -17.93 12.27
N ARG A 263 7.33 -18.14 11.63
CA ARG A 263 6.55 -19.39 11.66
C ARG A 263 7.32 -20.62 11.20
N GLY A 264 8.31 -20.49 10.32
CA GLY A 264 9.22 -21.60 10.00
C GLY A 264 10.18 -21.99 11.15
N GLY A 265 9.77 -21.81 12.41
CA GLY A 265 10.56 -22.01 13.63
C GLY A 265 9.71 -21.79 14.89
N GLY A 266 8.93 -22.80 15.28
CA GLY A 266 8.31 -22.86 16.62
C GLY A 266 6.82 -22.47 16.72
N SER A 267 5.96 -23.50 16.68
CA SER A 267 4.61 -23.66 17.25
C SER A 267 3.76 -22.43 17.68
N LYS A 268 2.63 -22.20 17.00
CA LYS A 268 1.25 -22.47 17.52
C LYS A 268 0.15 -22.12 16.50
N LYS A 269 -0.82 -23.05 16.41
CA LYS A 269 -2.02 -23.11 15.56
C LYS A 269 -2.81 -21.79 15.48
N ARG A 270 -3.17 -21.41 14.25
CA ARG A 270 -4.49 -20.84 13.94
C ARG A 270 -5.05 -21.65 12.78
N GLY A 271 -6.27 -22.18 12.96
CA GLY A 271 -6.92 -23.07 12.01
C GLY A 271 -7.11 -22.42 10.64
N ALA A 272 -6.21 -22.74 9.72
CA ALA A 272 -6.60 -23.47 8.53
C ALA A 272 -6.16 -24.93 8.77
N ARG A 273 -6.85 -25.87 8.14
CA ARG A 273 -6.76 -27.33 8.36
C ARG A 273 -5.31 -27.80 8.42
N ALA A 274 -5.09 -28.84 9.22
CA ALA A 274 -3.81 -29.51 9.35
C ALA A 274 -3.28 -29.87 7.95
N SER A 275 -2.29 -29.13 7.47
CA SER A 275 -1.24 -29.72 6.67
C SER A 275 0.02 -29.36 7.42
N ASP A 276 0.74 -30.40 7.79
CA ASP A 276 1.95 -30.45 8.60
C ASP A 276 2.97 -29.32 8.33
N ASP A 277 3.98 -29.19 9.19
CA ASP A 277 5.16 -28.28 9.14
C ASP A 277 6.03 -28.45 7.84
N ASN A 278 5.48 -29.08 6.80
CA ASN A 278 6.15 -29.67 5.64
C ASN A 278 5.67 -29.14 4.27
N GLY A 279 4.76 -28.15 4.21
CA GLY A 279 4.37 -27.46 2.96
C GLY A 279 5.56 -26.80 2.23
N TYR A 280 5.47 -26.62 0.89
CA TYR A 280 6.60 -26.07 0.11
C TYR A 280 7.03 -24.68 0.59
N GLU A 281 6.10 -23.85 1.07
CA GLU A 281 6.39 -22.50 1.56
C GLU A 281 7.28 -22.58 2.81
N SER A 282 7.00 -23.52 3.72
CA SER A 282 7.85 -23.80 4.87
C SER A 282 9.25 -24.22 4.43
N LYS A 283 9.36 -25.10 3.41
CA LYS A 283 10.65 -25.49 2.82
C LYS A 283 11.39 -24.29 2.20
N PHE A 284 10.67 -23.39 1.54
CA PHE A 284 11.23 -22.17 0.95
C PHE A 284 11.82 -21.25 2.03
N TYR A 285 11.04 -20.91 3.06
CA TYR A 285 11.51 -20.06 4.17
C TYR A 285 12.62 -20.73 4.98
N LYS A 286 12.57 -22.07 5.19
CA LYS A 286 13.66 -22.84 5.81
C LYS A 286 14.95 -22.74 4.98
N LYS A 287 14.88 -22.82 3.65
CA LYS A 287 16.04 -22.60 2.75
C LYS A 287 16.57 -21.17 2.84
N MET A 288 15.71 -20.15 2.89
CA MET A 288 16.12 -18.74 3.07
C MET A 288 16.88 -18.56 4.39
N LYS A 289 16.33 -19.09 5.49
CA LYS A 289 16.98 -19.08 6.82
C LYS A 289 18.33 -19.78 6.82
N LYS A 290 18.40 -20.99 6.23
CA LYS A 290 19.66 -21.76 6.14
C LYS A 290 20.74 -20.99 5.39
N LYS A 291 20.38 -20.27 4.33
CA LYS A 291 21.28 -19.41 3.56
C LYS A 291 21.65 -18.11 4.31
N LYS A 292 21.05 -17.83 5.47
CA LYS A 292 21.21 -16.58 6.25
C LYS A 292 20.97 -15.32 5.40
N LYS A 293 20.10 -15.41 4.39
CA LYS A 293 19.76 -14.29 3.50
C LYS A 293 18.29 -13.94 3.66
N TYR A 294 18.01 -12.64 3.74
CA TYR A 294 16.66 -12.08 3.80
C TYR A 294 15.87 -12.54 5.03
N VAL A 295 16.57 -12.90 6.11
CA VAL A 295 15.95 -13.31 7.38
C VAL A 295 15.37 -12.09 8.08
N LYS A 296 16.07 -10.96 7.99
CA LYS A 296 15.56 -9.69 8.46
C LYS A 296 14.72 -9.06 7.37
N VAL A 297 13.55 -8.53 7.74
CA VAL A 297 12.67 -7.84 6.80
C VAL A 297 13.38 -6.71 6.05
N VAL A 298 14.32 -6.00 6.70
CA VAL A 298 15.10 -4.92 6.09
C VAL A 298 15.93 -5.40 4.90
N GLU A 299 16.48 -6.61 4.96
CA GLU A 299 17.28 -7.18 3.85
C GLU A 299 16.40 -7.49 2.62
N PHE A 300 15.15 -7.91 2.84
CA PHE A 300 14.18 -8.10 1.76
C PHE A 300 13.70 -6.76 1.19
N LEU A 301 13.41 -5.78 2.06
CA LEU A 301 13.01 -4.43 1.64
C LEU A 301 14.10 -3.71 0.84
N ASP A 302 15.37 -3.99 1.14
CA ASP A 302 16.51 -3.50 0.35
C ASP A 302 16.51 -4.08 -1.08
N LEU A 303 16.09 -5.34 -1.28
CA LEU A 303 15.89 -5.89 -2.63
C LEU A 303 14.80 -5.16 -3.40
N LEU A 304 13.64 -4.95 -2.75
CA LEU A 304 12.52 -4.23 -3.37
C LEU A 304 12.92 -2.80 -3.76
N SER A 305 13.70 -2.14 -2.90
CA SER A 305 14.22 -0.79 -3.18
C SER A 305 15.24 -0.78 -4.33
N LYS A 306 15.78 -1.95 -4.71
CA LYS A 306 16.77 -2.10 -5.77
C LYS A 306 16.19 -2.52 -7.10
N GLU A 307 14.88 -2.71 -7.20
CA GLU A 307 14.21 -2.87 -8.49
C GLU A 307 14.42 -1.63 -9.36
N THR A 308 14.56 -1.82 -10.68
CA THR A 308 14.85 -0.75 -11.63
C THR A 308 13.85 0.40 -11.49
N THR A 309 12.56 0.06 -11.48
CA THR A 309 11.43 1.01 -11.33
C THR A 309 11.49 1.82 -10.03
N CYS A 310 12.06 1.27 -8.95
CA CYS A 310 12.18 1.94 -7.66
C CYS A 310 13.46 2.78 -7.50
N LYS A 311 14.55 2.36 -8.17
CA LYS A 311 15.84 3.04 -8.15
C LYS A 311 15.84 4.33 -8.95
N ASP A 312 15.12 4.35 -10.06
CA ASP A 312 15.16 5.48 -10.99
C ASP A 312 14.52 6.72 -10.35
N GLN A 313 15.29 7.81 -10.31
CA GLN A 313 14.80 9.09 -9.83
C GLN A 313 13.75 9.63 -10.80
N PRO A 314 12.52 9.94 -10.33
CA PRO A 314 11.58 10.70 -11.15
C PRO A 314 12.22 12.05 -11.50
N GLN A 315 12.45 12.30 -12.78
CA GLN A 315 12.93 13.58 -13.29
C GLN A 315 11.84 14.21 -14.17
N VAL A 316 11.59 15.50 -13.95
CA VAL A 316 10.73 16.34 -14.79
C VAL A 316 11.45 17.68 -14.90
N GLY A 317 11.84 18.10 -16.09
CA GLY A 317 12.75 19.24 -16.25
C GLY A 317 14.07 19.02 -15.48
N ASN A 318 14.47 20.02 -14.69
CA ASN A 318 15.74 20.01 -13.94
C ASN A 318 15.65 19.43 -12.52
N GLU A 319 14.45 19.33 -11.93
CA GLU A 319 14.33 18.79 -10.56
C GLU A 319 14.09 17.27 -10.54
N LYS A 320 14.82 16.60 -9.64
CA LYS A 320 14.78 15.16 -9.41
C LYS A 320 14.17 14.87 -8.05
N ALA A 321 13.24 13.93 -8.00
CA ALA A 321 12.75 13.41 -6.74
C ALA A 321 13.62 12.24 -6.25
N SER A 322 13.67 12.08 -4.92
CA SER A 322 14.37 10.94 -4.32
C SER A 322 13.77 9.59 -4.78
N PRO A 323 14.61 8.56 -5.01
CA PRO A 323 14.17 7.19 -5.24
C PRO A 323 13.37 6.66 -4.05
N VAL A 324 12.61 5.59 -4.31
CA VAL A 324 11.90 4.89 -3.24
C VAL A 324 12.90 4.04 -2.46
N ASP A 325 12.91 4.21 -1.14
CA ASP A 325 13.70 3.39 -0.23
C ASP A 325 12.79 2.84 0.87
N PHE A 326 12.49 1.55 0.81
CA PHE A 326 11.64 0.85 1.77
C PHE A 326 12.38 0.49 3.07
N THR A 327 13.71 0.64 3.12
CA THR A 327 14.50 0.40 4.34
C THR A 327 14.37 1.55 5.34
N LYS A 328 14.06 2.76 4.84
CA LYS A 328 13.77 3.95 5.65
C LYS A 328 12.50 3.78 6.49
N GLN A 329 12.32 4.71 7.42
CA GLN A 329 11.09 4.77 8.19
C GLN A 329 9.90 4.99 7.26
N ALA A 330 8.80 4.27 7.50
CA ALA A 330 7.60 4.37 6.67
C ALA A 330 6.97 5.77 6.64
N ASN A 331 7.32 6.67 7.56
CA ASN A 331 6.86 8.06 7.49
C ASN A 331 7.70 8.90 6.52
N THR A 332 8.93 8.48 6.23
CA THR A 332 9.83 9.13 5.26
C THR A 332 9.54 8.65 3.84
N THR A 333 9.40 7.34 3.61
CA THR A 333 9.16 6.79 2.26
C THR A 333 7.80 7.20 1.70
N PHE A 334 6.80 7.34 2.56
CA PHE A 334 5.41 7.67 2.21
C PHE A 334 5.03 9.07 2.71
N SER A 335 5.98 9.99 2.88
CA SER A 335 5.66 11.38 3.16
C SER A 335 5.05 12.05 1.94
N ARG A 336 4.26 13.11 2.16
CA ARG A 336 3.98 14.07 1.10
C ARG A 336 5.28 14.57 0.51
N THR A 337 5.27 14.78 -0.80
CA THR A 337 6.39 15.38 -1.51
C THR A 337 6.39 16.88 -1.26
N GLU A 338 7.58 17.50 -1.27
CA GLU A 338 7.77 18.95 -1.13
C GLU A 338 6.88 19.77 -2.08
N ILE A 339 6.66 19.24 -3.29
CA ILE A 339 5.76 19.83 -4.31
C ILE A 339 4.33 20.02 -3.79
N CYS A 340 3.85 19.10 -2.95
CA CYS A 340 2.50 19.09 -2.41
C CYS A 340 2.43 19.66 -0.98
N GLU A 341 3.48 20.34 -0.53
CA GLU A 341 3.46 21.04 0.75
C GLU A 341 2.72 22.38 0.65
N PRO A 342 2.25 22.93 1.78
CA PRO A 342 1.76 24.30 1.83
C PRO A 342 2.83 25.30 1.37
N CYS A 343 2.42 26.51 0.99
CA CYS A 343 3.39 27.55 0.65
C CYS A 343 4.39 27.78 1.80
N PRO A 344 5.64 28.19 1.51
CA PRO A 344 6.58 28.53 2.55
C PRO A 344 6.02 29.62 3.46
N TRP A 345 6.41 29.60 4.74
CA TRP A 345 5.92 30.54 5.74
C TRP A 345 6.05 32.00 5.28
N CYS A 346 7.17 32.33 4.65
CA CYS A 346 7.51 33.68 4.18
C CYS A 346 7.37 33.89 2.69
N GLY A 347 6.59 33.05 2.02
CA GLY A 347 6.50 33.05 0.57
C GLY A 347 7.81 32.63 -0.08
N THR A 348 7.96 32.97 -1.35
CA THR A 348 9.12 32.58 -2.16
C THR A 348 9.91 33.78 -2.64
N GLU A 349 11.16 33.54 -3.00
CA GLU A 349 12.03 34.51 -3.69
C GLU A 349 12.65 33.85 -4.92
N GLU A 350 12.92 34.65 -5.95
CA GLU A 350 13.50 34.18 -7.20
C GLU A 350 15.02 34.31 -7.15
N GLU A 351 15.73 33.22 -7.44
CA GLU A 351 17.20 33.17 -7.60
C GLU A 351 17.51 32.31 -8.83
N ASP A 352 18.29 32.85 -9.77
CA ASP A 352 18.68 32.18 -11.02
C ASP A 352 17.50 31.59 -11.82
N GLY A 353 16.37 32.31 -11.86
CA GLY A 353 15.14 31.88 -12.55
C GLY A 353 14.37 30.77 -11.83
N LYS A 354 14.72 30.48 -10.57
CA LYS A 354 14.06 29.47 -9.73
C LYS A 354 13.49 30.10 -8.47
N TRP A 355 12.28 29.68 -8.13
CA TRP A 355 11.61 30.08 -6.90
C TRP A 355 12.06 29.18 -5.75
N LYS A 356 12.55 29.79 -4.68
CA LYS A 356 12.93 29.10 -3.44
C LYS A 356 12.19 29.69 -2.25
N ALA A 357 12.08 28.92 -1.17
CA ALA A 357 11.47 29.41 0.07
C ALA A 357 12.30 30.56 0.66
N LYS A 358 11.65 31.69 0.93
CA LYS A 358 12.29 32.83 1.59
C LYS A 358 12.66 32.47 3.03
N GLN A 359 13.93 32.63 3.38
CA GLN A 359 14.42 32.39 4.73
C GLN A 359 14.18 33.63 5.63
N GLY A 360 13.78 33.40 6.88
CA GLY A 360 13.59 34.47 7.88
C GLY A 360 12.23 34.46 8.56
N ASN A 361 11.92 35.56 9.25
CA ASN A 361 10.64 35.80 9.90
C ASN A 361 9.89 36.93 9.19
N CYS A 362 8.64 36.68 8.83
CA CYS A 362 7.84 37.52 7.95
C CYS A 362 6.42 37.73 8.46
N GLY A 363 6.09 37.17 9.63
CA GLY A 363 4.80 37.37 10.28
C GLY A 363 4.88 38.45 11.34
N LYS A 364 3.77 39.17 11.54
CA LYS A 364 3.64 40.09 12.68
C LYS A 364 3.72 39.29 13.97
N GLU A 365 4.49 39.74 14.96
CA GLU A 365 4.39 39.23 16.32
C GLU A 365 2.98 39.47 16.84
N LYS A 366 2.16 38.42 16.84
CA LYS A 366 0.84 38.46 17.46
C LYS A 366 1.03 38.15 18.94
N LYS A 367 0.79 39.15 19.80
CA LYS A 367 0.64 38.94 21.24
C LYS A 367 -0.77 38.44 21.49
N TYR A 368 -0.90 37.18 21.88
CA TYR A 368 -2.19 36.60 22.23
C TYR A 368 -2.37 36.66 23.74
N ASP A 369 -3.44 37.29 24.21
CA ASP A 369 -3.85 37.21 25.61
C ASP A 369 -4.29 35.77 25.92
N LYS A 370 -3.68 35.16 26.96
CA LYS A 370 -3.94 33.78 27.42
C LYS A 370 -5.41 33.45 27.74
N TYR A 371 -6.30 34.45 27.72
CA TYR A 371 -7.71 34.32 28.07
C TYR A 371 -8.60 33.67 27.00
N TYR A 372 -8.13 33.52 25.74
CA TYR A 372 -8.94 32.95 24.65
C TYR A 372 -8.22 31.85 23.85
N ILE A 373 -7.53 30.94 24.53
CA ILE A 373 -6.97 29.74 23.89
C ILE A 373 -8.04 28.65 23.86
N THR A 374 -8.35 28.13 22.68
CA THR A 374 -9.14 26.90 22.54
C THR A 374 -8.19 25.76 22.21
N GLU A 375 -8.09 24.79 23.11
CA GLU A 375 -7.38 23.55 22.83
C GLU A 375 -8.27 22.66 21.97
N ILE A 376 -7.83 22.40 20.73
CA ILE A 376 -8.52 21.47 19.85
C ILE A 376 -7.75 20.15 19.87
N PRO A 377 -8.29 19.09 20.52
CA PRO A 377 -7.69 17.77 20.43
C PRO A 377 -7.98 17.18 19.06
N VAL A 378 -7.07 17.38 18.11
CA VAL A 378 -7.18 16.77 16.78
C VAL A 378 -6.75 15.32 16.87
N LEU A 379 -7.71 14.41 16.77
CA LEU A 379 -7.47 12.98 16.61
C LEU A 379 -6.91 12.73 15.21
N THR A 380 -5.58 12.68 15.09
CA THR A 380 -4.98 12.17 13.86
C THR A 380 -5.13 10.65 13.81
N PRO A 381 -5.65 10.06 12.72
CA PRO A 381 -5.83 8.61 12.64
C PRO A 381 -4.46 7.91 12.67
N GLU A 382 -4.20 7.09 13.69
CA GLU A 382 -3.02 6.22 13.69
C GLU A 382 -3.33 4.80 13.20
N LYS A 383 -2.46 4.41 12.26
CA LYS A 383 -2.22 3.08 11.67
C LYS A 383 -2.49 1.88 12.58
N GLY A 384 -3.35 0.98 12.10
CA GLY A 384 -3.18 -0.46 12.29
C GLY A 384 -3.60 -1.08 13.63
N LYS A 385 -4.45 -0.44 14.45
CA LYS A 385 -5.05 -1.09 15.63
C LYS A 385 -6.57 -0.88 15.73
N PHE A 386 -7.26 -1.97 16.07
CA PHE A 386 -8.69 -2.08 16.43
C PHE A 386 -9.15 -1.16 17.59
N GLY A 387 -8.21 -0.43 18.21
CA GLY A 387 -8.47 0.49 19.32
C GLY A 387 -9.14 1.80 18.92
N ILE A 388 -9.15 2.17 17.62
CA ILE A 388 -9.82 3.40 17.18
C ILE A 388 -11.34 3.30 17.33
N TYR A 389 -11.93 2.14 17.03
CA TYR A 389 -13.36 1.86 17.27
C TYR A 389 -13.69 1.90 18.76
N GLN A 390 -12.85 1.33 19.62
CA GLN A 390 -13.05 1.40 21.07
C GLN A 390 -12.94 2.84 21.60
N LYS A 391 -11.98 3.63 21.10
CA LYS A 391 -11.82 5.04 21.51
C LYS A 391 -12.94 5.94 20.99
N TYR A 392 -13.39 5.77 19.74
CA TYR A 392 -14.59 6.44 19.23
C TYR A 392 -15.84 6.01 20.00
N LYS A 393 -15.96 4.73 20.34
CA LYS A 393 -17.04 4.24 21.22
C LYS A 393 -16.98 4.90 22.60
N THR A 394 -15.81 5.06 23.21
CA THR A 394 -15.68 5.77 24.50
C THR A 394 -16.02 7.26 24.37
N PHE A 395 -15.56 7.93 23.30
CA PHE A 395 -15.84 9.34 23.02
C PHE A 395 -17.34 9.59 22.75
N CYS A 396 -17.97 8.78 21.88
CA CYS A 396 -19.40 8.84 21.62
C CYS A 396 -20.22 8.45 22.87
N ASN A 397 -19.74 7.51 23.69
CA ASN A 397 -20.41 7.16 24.95
C ASN A 397 -20.28 8.25 26.02
N SER A 398 -19.20 9.05 26.02
CA SER A 398 -19.09 10.21 26.93
C SER A 398 -20.05 11.34 26.57
N GLU A 399 -20.51 11.43 25.31
CA GLU A 399 -21.56 12.38 24.92
C GLU A 399 -22.98 11.87 25.24
N THR A 400 -23.19 10.56 25.35
CA THR A 400 -24.49 10.00 25.77
C THR A 400 -24.83 10.24 27.26
N GLY A 401 -23.92 10.83 28.04
CA GLY A 401 -24.16 11.26 29.42
C GLY A 401 -24.86 12.63 29.55
N ALA A 402 -24.99 13.38 28.46
CA ALA A 402 -25.74 14.64 28.42
C ALA A 402 -27.00 14.46 27.56
N ALA A 403 -27.91 13.60 28.01
CA ALA A 403 -29.20 13.44 27.36
C ALA A 403 -30.02 14.72 27.53
N ASN A 404 -30.21 15.45 26.42
CA ASN A 404 -31.35 16.32 26.20
C ASN A 404 -32.64 15.50 26.39
N GLY A 405 -33.17 15.52 27.60
CA GLY A 405 -34.54 15.09 27.90
C GLY A 405 -35.50 16.25 27.67
N GLY A 406 -35.91 16.45 26.42
CA GLY A 406 -37.10 17.26 26.13
C GLY A 406 -38.34 16.56 26.67
N LYS A 407 -38.96 17.10 27.73
CA LYS A 407 -40.33 16.77 28.13
C LYS A 407 -41.21 18.00 27.97
N GLY A 408 -42.33 17.77 27.29
CA GLY A 408 -43.37 18.74 26.94
C GLY A 408 -44.01 19.44 28.14
N GLY A 409 -44.69 20.54 27.82
CA GLY A 409 -45.23 21.50 28.77
C GLY A 409 -46.36 20.99 29.67
N SER A 410 -46.45 21.61 30.84
CA SER A 410 -47.68 22.17 31.42
C SER A 410 -47.31 23.12 32.57
N ASP A 411 -47.94 24.29 32.56
CA ASP A 411 -48.26 25.27 33.61
C ASP A 411 -47.42 25.44 34.90
N GLY A 412 -47.10 26.71 35.17
CA GLY A 412 -47.41 27.35 36.47
C GLY A 412 -46.25 27.69 37.42
N GLY A 413 -45.94 28.99 37.54
CA GLY A 413 -45.62 29.62 38.84
C GLY A 413 -44.16 29.95 39.19
N GLY A 414 -43.82 31.24 39.07
CA GLY A 414 -43.14 32.07 40.10
C GLY A 414 -41.74 31.73 40.65
N GLY A 415 -40.82 32.71 40.56
CA GLY A 415 -39.92 33.04 41.68
C GLY A 415 -38.40 32.94 41.47
N VAL A 416 -37.78 34.12 41.27
CA VAL A 416 -36.53 34.64 41.87
C VAL A 416 -35.33 33.69 42.15
N GLY A 417 -34.16 34.04 41.60
CA GLY A 417 -32.95 34.12 42.43
C GLY A 417 -31.63 33.53 41.94
N LYS A 418 -30.68 34.44 41.70
CA LYS A 418 -29.23 34.39 42.01
C LYS A 418 -28.29 33.39 41.31
N SER A 419 -27.36 34.02 40.61
CA SER A 419 -25.96 33.70 40.34
C SER A 419 -25.27 32.84 41.42
N VAL A 420 -24.51 31.83 40.98
CA VAL A 420 -23.30 31.36 41.69
C VAL A 420 -22.20 31.10 40.67
N ALA A 421 -21.15 31.91 40.77
CA ALA A 421 -19.85 31.67 40.17
C ALA A 421 -19.09 30.58 40.95
N ALA A 422 -18.34 29.72 40.27
CA ALA A 422 -17.31 28.90 40.90
C ALA A 422 -15.99 29.06 40.14
N LYS A 423 -15.05 29.74 40.82
CA LYS A 423 -13.64 29.90 40.50
C LYS A 423 -12.93 28.55 40.39
N GLY A 424 -11.86 28.55 39.58
CA GLY A 424 -10.96 27.42 39.40
C GLY A 424 -10.24 26.93 40.65
N GLY A 425 -9.73 25.71 40.52
CA GLY A 425 -8.77 25.10 41.43
C GLY A 425 -7.78 24.27 40.61
N GLY A 426 -6.50 24.63 40.72
CA GLY A 426 -5.41 23.91 40.07
C GLY A 426 -5.19 22.53 40.69
N GLY A 427 -4.80 21.57 39.83
CA GLY A 427 -4.38 20.24 40.22
C GLY A 427 -3.28 19.73 39.30
N LYS A 428 -2.02 19.98 39.66
CA LYS A 428 -0.87 19.23 39.13
C LYS A 428 -0.95 17.80 39.66
N GLY A 429 -0.89 16.81 38.78
CA GLY A 429 -0.65 15.42 39.19
C GLY A 429 -1.15 14.38 38.21
N GLY A 430 -0.36 14.07 37.19
CA GLY A 430 -0.58 12.91 36.32
C GLY A 430 0.73 12.46 35.70
N LYS A 431 1.24 11.33 36.18
CA LYS A 431 2.59 10.79 35.91
C LYS A 431 2.89 10.65 34.42
N SER A 432 4.09 11.09 34.05
CA SER A 432 4.75 10.84 32.77
C SER A 432 4.90 9.32 32.55
N ALA A 433 4.26 8.81 31.50
CA ALA A 433 4.61 7.53 30.91
C ALA A 433 5.60 7.83 29.77
N THR A 434 6.87 7.56 30.06
CA THR A 434 8.00 7.67 29.14
C THR A 434 7.85 6.68 27.98
N GLY A 435 8.07 7.16 26.75
CA GLY A 435 8.33 6.30 25.59
C GLY A 435 7.14 5.98 24.68
N GLY A 436 6.44 7.01 24.17
CA GLY A 436 5.50 6.87 23.06
C GLY A 436 5.23 8.22 22.42
N VAL A 437 5.28 8.32 21.10
CA VAL A 437 4.87 9.54 20.38
C VAL A 437 3.42 9.84 20.77
N SER A 438 3.16 11.01 21.36
CA SER A 438 1.81 11.46 21.71
C SER A 438 0.94 11.44 20.45
N GLN A 439 -0.08 10.58 20.44
CA GLN A 439 -1.04 10.41 19.33
C GLN A 439 -2.12 11.49 19.29
N ILE A 440 -2.13 12.40 20.27
CA ILE A 440 -2.90 13.63 20.27
C ILE A 440 -1.92 14.73 19.90
N LYS A 441 -2.15 15.35 18.74
CA LYS A 441 -1.53 16.62 18.40
C LYS A 441 -2.44 17.71 18.97
N THR A 442 -2.00 18.34 20.05
CA THR A 442 -2.67 19.54 20.56
C THR A 442 -2.48 20.64 19.54
N TRP A 443 -3.57 21.23 19.07
CA TRP A 443 -3.54 22.47 18.31
C TRP A 443 -4.09 23.58 19.20
N GLU A 444 -3.35 24.68 19.29
CA GLU A 444 -3.85 25.90 19.88
C GLU A 444 -4.32 26.79 18.73
N CYS A 445 -5.65 26.97 18.68
CA CYS A 445 -6.28 27.86 17.72
C CYS A 445 -6.73 29.13 18.45
N TYR A 446 -6.47 30.28 17.84
CA TYR A 446 -6.88 31.57 18.36
C TYR A 446 -7.94 32.20 17.47
N TYR A 447 -8.96 32.79 18.11
CA TYR A 447 -10.02 33.53 17.45
C TYR A 447 -10.03 34.97 17.96
N ASP A 448 -9.80 35.94 17.07
CA ASP A 448 -9.88 37.36 17.41
C ASP A 448 -11.35 37.82 17.36
N LYS A 449 -11.93 38.12 18.52
CA LYS A 449 -13.32 38.57 18.65
C LYS A 449 -13.59 39.94 18.02
N ASN A 450 -12.55 40.69 17.64
CA ASN A 450 -12.69 42.03 17.08
C ASN A 450 -12.76 42.05 15.55
N LYS A 451 -12.74 40.90 14.86
CA LYS A 451 -13.04 40.83 13.41
C LYS A 451 -14.33 40.07 13.17
N GLU A 452 -15.18 40.60 12.29
CA GLU A 452 -16.43 39.96 11.89
C GLU A 452 -16.18 38.63 11.17
N SER A 453 -17.07 37.66 11.37
CA SER A 453 -16.98 36.32 10.77
C SER A 453 -17.05 36.43 9.24
N GLY A 454 -15.90 36.32 8.58
CA GLY A 454 -15.77 36.48 7.13
C GLY A 454 -14.41 37.01 6.68
N GLN A 455 -13.65 37.67 7.55
CA GLN A 455 -12.23 37.96 7.32
C GLN A 455 -11.38 36.83 7.92
N SER A 456 -10.45 36.26 7.15
CA SER A 456 -9.57 35.14 7.54
C SER A 456 -8.96 35.34 8.93
N ASN A 457 -9.50 34.67 9.94
CA ASN A 457 -9.14 34.86 11.35
C ASN A 457 -8.68 33.57 12.04
N ASP A 458 -8.52 32.49 11.28
CA ASP A 458 -8.23 31.17 11.81
C ASP A 458 -6.72 30.93 11.85
N ASN A 459 -6.10 31.15 13.02
CA ASN A 459 -4.68 30.80 13.24
C ASN A 459 -4.60 29.57 14.13
N CYS A 460 -4.20 28.44 13.55
CA CYS A 460 -3.98 27.19 14.29
C CYS A 460 -2.51 26.76 14.21
N VAL A 461 -1.89 26.53 15.36
CA VAL A 461 -0.51 26.02 15.46
C VAL A 461 -0.49 24.69 16.19
N GLN A 462 0.29 23.73 15.69
CA GLN A 462 0.49 22.45 16.36
C GLN A 462 1.44 22.59 17.56
N GLY A 463 0.96 22.39 18.79
CA GLY A 463 1.69 22.57 20.06
C GLY A 463 1.27 23.85 20.81
N THR A 464 2.04 24.24 21.84
CA THR A 464 1.77 25.48 22.60
C THR A 464 2.46 26.69 21.96
N TRP A 465 1.79 27.84 21.94
CA TRP A 465 2.34 29.12 21.44
C TRP A 465 3.64 29.53 22.15
N ASP A 466 3.78 29.22 23.44
CA ASP A 466 4.99 29.46 24.25
C ASP A 466 6.24 28.67 23.76
N THR A 467 6.08 27.69 22.86
CA THR A 467 7.18 26.85 22.31
C THR A 467 7.29 26.90 20.77
N PHE A 468 6.74 27.93 20.13
CA PHE A 468 6.81 28.09 18.68
C PHE A 468 8.24 28.43 18.23
N THR A 469 8.83 27.54 17.43
CA THR A 469 10.09 27.72 16.71
C THR A 469 9.89 27.29 15.26
N GLN A 470 10.65 27.90 14.35
CA GLN A 470 10.59 27.72 12.90
C GLN A 470 10.57 26.21 12.54
N GLY A 471 9.53 25.74 11.82
CA GLY A 471 9.44 24.35 11.31
C GLY A 471 8.23 23.51 11.77
N LYS A 472 7.29 24.02 12.57
CA LYS A 472 6.04 23.31 12.90
C LYS A 472 4.96 23.50 11.82
N GLN A 473 4.15 22.46 11.58
CA GLN A 473 3.04 22.50 10.63
C GLN A 473 1.97 23.49 11.12
N THR A 474 1.73 24.54 10.35
CA THR A 474 0.53 25.39 10.42
C THR A 474 -0.47 24.88 9.40
N VAL A 475 -1.78 25.05 9.65
CA VAL A 475 -2.82 24.87 8.59
C VAL A 475 -2.89 26.18 7.85
#